data_AF-A0A502EEK5-F1
#
_entry.id   AF-A0A502EEK5-F1
#
_cell.length_a   1.000
_cell.length_b   1.000
_cell.length_c   1.000
_cell.angle_alpha   90.00
_cell.angle_beta   90.00
_cell.angle_gamma   90.00
#
_symmetry.space_group_name_H-M   'P 1'
#
loop_
_entity.id
_entity.type
_entity.pdbx_description
1 polymer ?
#
loop_
_entity_poly.entity_id
_entity_poly.type
_entity_poly.pdbx_seq_one_letter_code
_entity_poly.pdbx_strand_id
1 'polypeptide(L)'
;MKNKLLSLFLFLGSYAAYSQVGIGIPMPNASSQLEVVASNKGVLIPRINLTGSTDATTILNGNVNSLLVFNTASVADITSGYYYWLYNKWLRLMSNANIVNNTVIWNPLSNQFSYID
;
A
#
# COMPACT_ATOMS: atom_id res chain seq x y z
N MET A 1 16.99 33.80 36.90
CA MET A 1 16.96 33.68 35.42
C MET A 1 17.67 32.43 34.88
N LYS A 2 18.57 31.77 35.63
CA LYS A 2 19.34 30.59 35.15
C LYS A 2 18.50 29.33 34.85
N ASN A 3 17.38 29.12 35.54
CA ASN A 3 16.59 27.89 35.40
C ASN A 3 15.56 27.96 34.25
N LYS A 4 15.30 29.16 33.70
CA LYS A 4 14.34 29.34 32.59
C LYS A 4 14.93 28.91 31.24
N LEU A 5 16.25 28.89 31.12
CA LEU A 5 16.94 28.48 29.90
C LEU A 5 16.82 26.97 29.63
N LEU A 6 16.85 26.16 30.70
CA LEU A 6 16.69 24.70 30.61
C LEU A 6 15.29 24.33 30.11
N SER A 7 14.25 24.99 30.64
CA SER A 7 12.87 24.80 30.19
C SER A 7 12.69 25.19 28.73
N LEU A 8 13.31 26.29 28.29
CA LEU A 8 13.28 26.72 26.88
C LEU A 8 13.99 25.71 25.96
N PHE A 9 15.12 25.16 26.40
CA PHE A 9 15.88 24.18 25.64
C PHE A 9 15.12 22.84 25.49
N LEU A 10 14.47 22.36 26.57
CA LEU A 10 13.60 21.19 26.53
C LEU A 10 12.39 21.39 25.61
N PHE A 11 11.82 22.60 25.60
CA PHE A 11 10.67 22.93 24.74
C PHE A 11 11.06 23.09 23.26
N LEU A 12 12.28 23.53 22.96
CA LEU A 12 12.80 23.60 21.58
C LEU A 12 13.20 22.22 21.05
N GLY A 13 13.72 21.34 21.90
CA GLY A 13 14.16 19.98 21.52
C GLY A 13 13.02 19.04 21.12
N SER A 14 11.81 19.24 21.64
CA SER A 14 10.64 18.41 21.30
C SER A 14 10.14 18.61 19.87
N TYR A 15 10.42 19.76 19.23
CA TYR A 15 10.06 20.02 17.82
C TYR A 15 10.91 19.25 16.82
N ALA A 16 12.05 18.69 17.23
CA ALA A 16 12.94 17.91 16.36
C ALA A 16 12.65 16.39 16.40
N ALA A 17 11.66 15.95 17.17
CA ALA A 17 11.31 14.54 17.29
C ALA A 17 10.41 14.10 16.11
N TYR A 18 11.02 13.51 15.08
CA TYR A 18 10.28 12.72 14.09
C TYR A 18 10.05 11.31 14.64
N SER A 19 8.81 10.82 14.58
CA SER A 19 8.46 9.46 14.99
C SER A 19 8.08 8.62 13.78
N GLN A 20 8.82 7.54 13.53
CA GLN A 20 8.38 6.49 12.63
C GLN A 20 7.26 5.67 13.26
N VAL A 21 6.30 5.21 12.44
CA VAL A 21 5.16 4.46 12.95
C VAL A 21 5.52 2.98 13.02
N GLY A 22 5.75 2.48 14.22
CA GLY A 22 5.88 1.05 14.50
C GLY A 22 4.58 0.47 15.03
N ILE A 23 4.07 -0.59 14.41
CA ILE A 23 2.96 -1.38 14.95
C ILE A 23 3.50 -2.77 15.29
N GLY A 24 3.59 -3.08 16.58
CA GLY A 24 4.14 -4.35 17.07
C GLY A 24 5.66 -4.39 17.16
N ILE A 25 6.35 -3.26 16.95
CA ILE A 25 7.82 -3.13 17.08
C ILE A 25 8.16 -1.75 17.70
N PRO A 26 9.01 -1.68 18.75
CA PRO A 26 9.34 -0.42 19.42
C PRO A 26 10.37 0.43 18.65
N MET A 27 11.21 -0.21 17.83
CA MET A 27 12.23 0.46 17.02
C MET A 27 12.11 -0.01 15.58
N PRO A 28 11.26 0.64 14.77
CA PRO A 28 11.14 0.32 13.36
C PRO A 28 12.43 0.61 12.62
N ASN A 29 12.63 -0.07 11.49
CA ASN A 29 13.75 0.15 10.59
C ASN A 29 13.80 1.62 10.15
N ALA A 30 14.99 2.24 10.23
CA ALA A 30 15.20 3.65 9.90
C ALA A 30 14.87 4.01 8.44
N SER A 31 14.81 3.03 7.54
CA SER A 31 14.39 3.21 6.15
C SER A 31 12.87 3.07 5.94
N SER A 32 12.08 2.93 7.02
CA SER A 32 10.62 2.76 6.95
C SER A 32 9.89 3.89 7.69
N GLN A 33 8.85 4.42 7.05
CA GLN A 33 7.93 5.36 7.71
C GLN A 33 6.84 4.62 8.50
N LEU A 34 6.51 3.39 8.08
CA LEU A 34 5.59 2.47 8.73
C LEU A 34 6.16 1.04 8.68
N GLU A 35 6.29 0.40 9.83
CA GLU A 35 6.62 -1.04 9.94
C GLU A 35 5.57 -1.73 10.79
N VAL A 36 5.03 -2.85 10.28
CA VAL A 36 4.02 -3.64 10.97
C VAL A 36 4.55 -5.06 11.18
N VAL A 37 4.72 -5.46 12.43
CA VAL A 37 5.26 -6.77 12.81
C VAL A 37 4.25 -7.52 13.67
N ALA A 38 3.88 -8.72 13.25
CA ALA A 38 3.07 -9.66 14.02
C ALA A 38 3.35 -11.10 13.56
N SER A 39 3.27 -12.07 14.48
CA SER A 39 3.44 -13.50 14.15
C SER A 39 2.12 -14.18 13.75
N ASN A 40 0.98 -13.57 14.07
CA ASN A 40 -0.34 -14.19 13.93
C ASN A 40 -1.46 -13.20 13.55
N LYS A 41 -1.12 -12.04 12.99
CA LYS A 41 -2.08 -11.01 12.54
C LYS A 41 -1.68 -10.48 11.17
N GLY A 42 -2.66 -10.04 10.40
CA GLY A 42 -2.46 -9.33 9.13
C GLY A 42 -2.80 -7.84 9.22
N VAL A 43 -2.66 -7.13 8.09
CA VAL A 43 -3.07 -5.74 7.96
C VAL A 43 -4.36 -5.66 7.14
N LEU A 44 -5.40 -5.07 7.71
CA LEU A 44 -6.63 -4.74 6.99
C LEU A 44 -6.43 -3.44 6.21
N ILE A 45 -6.15 -3.59 4.92
CA ILE A 45 -6.13 -2.47 3.96
C ILE A 45 -7.56 -1.93 3.79
N PRO A 46 -7.76 -0.61 3.57
CA PRO A 46 -9.09 -0.03 3.35
C PRO A 46 -9.91 -0.81 2.33
N ARG A 47 -11.12 -1.22 2.73
CA ARG A 47 -12.07 -1.95 1.89
C ARG A 47 -13.01 -0.96 1.24
N ILE A 48 -12.85 -0.76 -0.07
CA ILE A 48 -13.51 0.28 -0.84
C ILE A 48 -14.42 -0.36 -1.89
N ASN A 49 -15.61 0.18 -2.09
CA ASN A 49 -16.52 -0.25 -3.14
C ASN A 49 -16.30 0.59 -4.41
N LEU A 50 -15.31 0.23 -5.21
CA LEU A 50 -14.98 0.96 -6.44
C LEU A 50 -16.06 0.73 -7.52
N THR A 51 -16.22 1.71 -8.41
CA THR A 51 -17.22 1.69 -9.48
C THR A 51 -16.67 1.23 -10.84
N GLY A 52 -15.34 1.16 -10.99
CA GLY A 52 -14.64 0.74 -12.19
C GLY A 52 -13.14 1.00 -12.08
N SER A 53 -12.35 0.56 -13.07
CA SER A 53 -10.90 0.73 -13.01
C SER A 53 -10.44 2.19 -13.15
N THR A 54 -11.28 3.07 -13.68
CA THR A 54 -11.00 4.52 -13.81
C THR A 54 -11.67 5.36 -12.72
N ASP A 55 -12.15 4.72 -11.64
CA ASP A 55 -12.81 5.41 -10.53
C ASP A 55 -11.84 6.35 -9.78
N ALA A 56 -12.00 7.65 -10.01
CA ALA A 56 -11.22 8.71 -9.39
C ALA A 56 -11.99 9.47 -8.30
N THR A 57 -13.22 9.08 -7.99
CA THR A 57 -14.14 9.87 -7.16
C THR A 57 -14.54 9.18 -5.86
N THR A 58 -14.51 7.84 -5.79
CA THR A 58 -14.86 7.10 -4.58
C THR A 58 -13.93 7.40 -3.41
N ILE A 59 -12.63 7.59 -3.67
CA ILE A 59 -11.68 8.10 -2.67
C ILE A 59 -11.68 9.62 -2.75
N LEU A 60 -12.06 10.26 -1.64
CA LEU A 60 -12.10 11.71 -1.53
C LEU A 60 -10.69 12.32 -1.60
N ASN A 61 -10.58 13.54 -2.15
CA ASN A 61 -9.33 14.28 -2.38
C ASN A 61 -8.43 13.73 -3.51
N GLY A 62 -8.97 12.84 -4.34
CA GLY A 62 -8.30 12.35 -5.55
C GLY A 62 -7.29 11.24 -5.26
N ASN A 63 -7.07 10.41 -6.27
CA ASN A 63 -6.18 9.27 -6.16
C ASN A 63 -4.71 9.67 -6.44
N VAL A 64 -3.80 9.19 -5.61
CA VAL A 64 -2.35 9.38 -5.75
C VAL A 64 -1.70 8.05 -6.13
N ASN A 65 -0.64 8.10 -6.95
CA ASN A 65 0.11 6.90 -7.31
C ASN A 65 0.55 6.14 -6.05
N SER A 66 0.48 4.81 -6.10
CA SER A 66 0.78 3.90 -4.99
C SER A 66 -0.27 3.83 -3.86
N LEU A 67 -1.46 4.43 -4.01
CA LEU A 67 -2.58 4.12 -3.11
C LEU A 67 -2.96 2.64 -3.25
N LEU A 68 -3.16 1.95 -2.14
CA LEU A 68 -3.52 0.53 -2.07
C LEU A 68 -4.87 0.36 -1.37
N VAL A 69 -5.78 -0.38 -2.00
CA VAL A 69 -7.11 -0.70 -1.47
C VAL A 69 -7.49 -2.15 -1.71
N PHE A 70 -8.41 -2.67 -0.92
CA PHE A 70 -9.14 -3.88 -1.25
C PHE A 70 -10.50 -3.48 -1.85
N ASN A 71 -10.70 -3.70 -3.15
CA ASN A 71 -11.97 -3.49 -3.81
C ASN A 71 -12.97 -4.59 -3.39
N THR A 72 -14.17 -4.20 -2.97
CA THR A 72 -15.26 -5.13 -2.63
C THR A 72 -16.27 -5.35 -3.77
N ALA A 73 -16.27 -4.49 -4.79
CA ALA A 73 -17.24 -4.55 -5.88
C ALA A 73 -16.84 -5.56 -6.97
N SER A 74 -17.83 -6.11 -7.68
CA SER A 74 -17.61 -6.75 -8.99
C SER A 74 -18.53 -6.06 -10.00
N VAL A 75 -17.99 -5.07 -10.69
CA VAL A 75 -18.73 -4.13 -11.56
C VAL A 75 -17.81 -3.65 -12.68
N ALA A 76 -18.39 -3.35 -13.83
CA ALA A 76 -17.65 -2.92 -15.02
C ALA A 76 -16.49 -3.87 -15.35
N ASP A 77 -15.25 -3.36 -15.34
CA ASP A 77 -14.03 -4.08 -15.69
C ASP A 77 -13.20 -4.52 -14.47
N ILE A 78 -13.77 -4.44 -13.26
CA ILE A 78 -13.10 -4.83 -12.02
C ILE A 78 -13.89 -5.90 -11.26
N THR A 79 -13.15 -6.78 -10.58
CA THR A 79 -13.69 -7.76 -9.63
C THR A 79 -13.16 -7.50 -8.23
N SER A 80 -13.73 -8.15 -7.22
CA SER A 80 -13.22 -8.09 -5.84
C SER A 80 -11.75 -8.51 -5.75
N GLY A 81 -10.96 -7.80 -4.92
CA GLY A 81 -9.54 -8.07 -4.71
C GLY A 81 -8.70 -6.83 -4.41
N TYR A 82 -7.39 -7.00 -4.33
CA TYR A 82 -6.46 -5.89 -4.06
C TYR A 82 -6.15 -5.09 -5.33
N TYR A 83 -6.22 -3.76 -5.23
CA TYR A 83 -5.89 -2.83 -6.30
C TYR A 83 -4.98 -1.72 -5.80
N TYR A 84 -4.11 -1.25 -6.69
CA TYR A 84 -3.32 -0.05 -6.47
C TYR A 84 -3.55 0.98 -7.57
N TRP A 85 -3.45 2.26 -7.23
CA TRP A 85 -3.60 3.34 -8.20
C TRP A 85 -2.27 3.64 -8.89
N LEU A 86 -2.26 3.60 -10.23
CA LEU A 86 -1.12 3.99 -11.04
C LEU A 86 -1.58 4.41 -12.44
N TYR A 87 -0.98 5.46 -13.01
CA TYR A 87 -1.30 5.96 -14.36
C TYR A 87 -2.79 6.21 -14.59
N ASN A 88 -3.45 6.85 -13.62
CA ASN A 88 -4.89 7.17 -13.64
C ASN A 88 -5.81 5.95 -13.74
N LYS A 89 -5.37 4.80 -13.20
CA LYS A 89 -6.13 3.55 -13.22
C LYS A 89 -5.89 2.73 -11.95
N TRP A 90 -6.94 2.05 -11.49
CA TRP A 90 -6.83 0.96 -10.53
C TRP A 90 -6.33 -0.29 -11.24
N LEU A 91 -5.13 -0.72 -10.88
CA LEU A 91 -4.51 -1.94 -11.36
C LEU A 91 -4.63 -3.02 -10.29
N ARG A 92 -5.09 -4.21 -10.69
CA ARG A 92 -5.24 -5.35 -9.78
C ARG A 92 -3.87 -5.93 -9.44
N LEU A 93 -3.63 -6.26 -8.17
CA LEU A 93 -2.52 -7.13 -7.80
C LEU A 93 -2.84 -8.56 -8.25
N MET A 94 -2.17 -9.00 -9.31
CA MET A 94 -2.31 -10.35 -9.83
C MET A 94 -1.38 -11.31 -9.09
N SER A 95 -1.87 -12.54 -8.89
CA SER A 95 -1.07 -13.69 -8.49
C SER A 95 -1.26 -14.80 -9.52
N ASN A 96 -0.42 -15.84 -9.52
CA ASN A 96 -0.54 -16.97 -10.44
C ASN A 96 -1.93 -17.64 -10.41
N ALA A 97 -2.66 -17.55 -9.28
CA ALA A 97 -4.03 -18.04 -9.15
C ALA A 97 -5.08 -17.21 -9.92
N ASN A 98 -4.71 -16.03 -10.42
CA ASN A 98 -5.56 -15.17 -11.25
C ASN A 98 -5.24 -15.29 -12.74
N ILE A 99 -4.28 -16.14 -13.11
CA ILE A 99 -3.97 -16.41 -14.51
C ILE A 99 -5.03 -17.37 -15.04
N VAL A 100 -5.66 -16.98 -16.15
CA VAL A 100 -6.67 -17.83 -16.80
C VAL A 100 -5.96 -19.06 -17.36
N ASN A 101 -6.54 -20.25 -17.15
CA ASN A 101 -6.11 -21.47 -17.83
C ASN A 101 -6.01 -21.20 -19.34
N ASN A 102 -4.99 -21.77 -19.99
CA ASN A 102 -4.59 -21.47 -21.37
C ASN A 102 -3.83 -20.15 -21.60
N THR A 103 -3.16 -19.62 -20.59
CA THR A 103 -2.25 -18.47 -20.79
C THR A 103 -0.87 -18.93 -21.25
N VAL A 104 -0.34 -18.28 -22.31
CA VAL A 104 1.06 -18.40 -22.72
C VAL A 104 1.85 -17.22 -22.16
N ILE A 105 2.90 -17.50 -21.39
CA ILE A 105 3.80 -16.50 -20.79
C ILE A 105 5.12 -16.51 -21.55
N TRP A 106 5.59 -15.32 -21.92
CA TRP A 106 6.87 -15.12 -22.60
C TRP A 106 7.91 -14.54 -21.61
N ASN A 107 9.03 -15.25 -21.37
CA ASN A 107 10.14 -14.79 -20.52
C ASN A 107 11.32 -14.18 -21.31
N PRO A 108 11.40 -12.85 -21.51
CA PRO A 108 12.41 -12.20 -22.37
C PRO A 108 13.87 -12.53 -22.05
N LEU A 109 14.17 -12.99 -20.84
CA LEU A 109 15.53 -13.36 -20.43
C LEU A 109 15.94 -14.75 -20.95
N SER A 110 15.01 -15.69 -21.09
CA SER A 110 15.31 -17.09 -21.43
C SER A 110 14.93 -17.51 -22.85
N ASN A 111 14.23 -16.67 -23.63
CA ASN A 111 13.76 -17.01 -24.99
C ASN A 111 12.86 -18.26 -25.07
N GLN A 112 12.11 -18.54 -24.00
CA GLN A 112 11.13 -19.62 -23.86
C GLN A 112 9.71 -19.14 -23.53
N PHE A 113 8.73 -19.78 -24.17
CA PHE A 113 7.32 -19.72 -23.78
C PHE A 113 7.00 -20.79 -22.73
N SER A 114 6.22 -20.42 -21.72
CA SER A 114 5.59 -21.36 -20.79
C SER A 114 4.07 -21.29 -20.91
N TYR A 115 3.42 -22.43 -20.70
CA TYR A 115 1.97 -22.56 -20.75
C TYR A 115 1.46 -22.97 -19.37
N ILE A 116 0.31 -22.41 -18.98
CA ILE A 116 -0.41 -22.78 -17.76
C ILE A 116 -1.73 -23.43 -18.20
N ASP A 117 -1.90 -24.72 -17.93
CA ASP A 117 -3.18 -25.46 -18.03
C ASP A 117 -4.10 -25.24 -16.83
#